data_AF-A0A956L917-F1
#
_entry.id   AF-A0A956L917-F1
#
_cell.length_a   1.000
_cell.length_b   1.000
_cell.length_c   1.000
_cell.angle_alpha   90.00
_cell.angle_beta   90.00
_cell.angle_gamma   90.00
#
_symmetry.space_group_name_H-M   'P 1'
#
loop_
_entity.id
_entity.type
_entity.pdbx_description
1 polymer ?
#
loop_
_entity_poly.entity_id
_entity_poly.type
_entity_poly.pdbx_seq_one_letter_code
_entity_poly.pdbx_strand_id
1 'polypeptide(L)'
;TGLPWTVVVRALLEQPHARAARERLAGVRLAGGRYFLLADGHDYYGIEHGATQAVVTQLGPRAAHLHTNHYFDPVLRRREVMIPGGGSHHRLNLATTLYAQQRPRDAEALWSLLHARQDAPGSLSVDPPPRGDPSASATCATMIMRLHEGWIRVVRGAAHRNPPLELRIDRFEGGPPPA
;
A
#
# COMPACT_ATOMS: atom_id res chain seq x y z
N THR A 1 17.02 -19.79 -5.77
CA THR A 1 15.71 -19.34 -6.27
C THR A 1 15.03 -18.50 -5.19
N GLY A 2 14.22 -17.50 -5.55
CA GLY A 2 13.50 -16.67 -4.58
C GLY A 2 12.07 -17.17 -4.36
N LEU A 3 11.46 -16.82 -3.22
CA LEU A 3 10.07 -17.15 -2.94
C LEU A 3 9.11 -16.23 -3.73
N PRO A 4 8.00 -16.76 -4.25
CA PRO A 4 6.91 -15.93 -4.76
C PRO A 4 6.36 -15.02 -3.67
N TRP A 5 6.15 -13.74 -4.00
CA TRP A 5 5.73 -12.74 -3.02
C TRP A 5 4.37 -13.08 -2.35
N THR A 6 3.48 -13.78 -3.05
CA THR A 6 2.17 -14.21 -2.50
C THR A 6 2.32 -15.21 -1.36
N VAL A 7 3.27 -16.15 -1.46
CA VAL A 7 3.62 -17.10 -0.39
C VAL A 7 4.16 -16.35 0.82
N VAL A 8 4.97 -15.33 0.57
CA VAL A 8 5.54 -14.49 1.63
C VAL A 8 4.45 -13.69 2.31
N VAL A 9 3.57 -13.02 1.57
CA VAL A 9 2.41 -12.30 2.15
C VAL A 9 1.59 -13.23 3.04
N ARG A 10 1.32 -14.47 2.62
CA ARG A 10 0.59 -15.43 3.46
C ARG A 10 1.33 -15.70 4.78
N ALA A 11 2.62 -15.98 4.72
CA ALA A 11 3.44 -16.24 5.91
C ALA A 11 3.58 -15.01 6.83
N LEU A 12 3.52 -13.79 6.27
CA LEU A 12 3.51 -12.54 7.04
C LEU A 12 2.17 -12.31 7.74
N LEU A 13 1.04 -12.61 7.09
CA LEU A 13 -0.29 -12.53 7.67
C LEU A 13 -0.52 -13.55 8.81
N GLU A 14 0.32 -14.57 8.91
CA GLU A 14 0.32 -15.54 10.02
C GLU A 14 1.13 -15.07 11.23
N GLN A 15 1.82 -13.93 11.13
CA GLN A 15 2.55 -13.38 12.27
C GLN A 15 1.62 -12.59 13.20
N PRO A 16 1.85 -12.64 14.52
CA PRO A 16 0.93 -12.06 15.50
C PRO A 16 0.95 -10.52 15.52
N HIS A 17 2.03 -9.88 15.03
CA HIS A 17 2.18 -8.43 15.01
C HIS A 17 3.18 -8.00 13.91
N ALA A 18 3.15 -6.72 13.55
CA ALA A 18 3.92 -6.17 12.42
C ALA A 18 5.43 -6.32 12.61
N ARG A 19 5.93 -6.26 13.85
CA ARG A 19 7.36 -6.51 14.15
C ARG A 19 7.80 -7.93 13.83
N ALA A 20 7.03 -8.94 14.21
CA ALA A 20 7.32 -10.34 13.90
C ALA A 20 7.26 -10.58 12.38
N ALA A 21 6.29 -9.95 11.69
CA ALA A 21 6.24 -9.95 10.22
C ALA A 21 7.51 -9.33 9.60
N ARG A 22 7.98 -8.19 10.11
CA ARG A 22 9.21 -7.55 9.63
C ARG A 22 10.44 -8.45 9.83
N GLU A 23 10.60 -9.03 11.02
CA GLU A 23 11.71 -9.94 11.33
C GLU A 23 11.71 -11.16 10.43
N ARG A 24 10.52 -11.75 10.19
CA ARG A 24 10.35 -12.84 9.24
C ARG A 24 10.73 -12.41 7.81
N LEU A 25 10.29 -11.24 7.37
CA LEU A 25 10.58 -10.71 6.03
C LEU A 25 12.08 -10.48 5.81
N ALA A 26 12.81 -10.02 6.84
CA ALA A 26 14.24 -9.71 6.73
C ALA A 26 15.10 -10.93 6.32
N GLY A 27 14.66 -12.15 6.64
CA GLY A 27 15.35 -13.39 6.26
C GLY A 27 14.92 -13.96 4.90
N VAL A 28 13.98 -13.34 4.20
CA VAL A 28 13.39 -13.90 2.98
C VAL A 28 14.12 -13.43 1.74
N ARG A 29 14.44 -14.38 0.84
CA ARG A 29 14.87 -14.07 -0.52
C ARG A 29 13.67 -14.05 -1.46
N LEU A 30 13.31 -12.90 -2.01
CA LEU A 30 12.17 -12.76 -2.93
C LEU A 30 12.51 -13.04 -4.39
N ALA A 31 11.53 -13.57 -5.11
CA ALA A 31 11.52 -13.59 -6.57
C ALA A 31 11.08 -12.21 -7.11
N GLY A 32 12.00 -11.25 -7.07
CA GLY A 32 11.81 -9.90 -7.61
C GLY A 32 11.64 -8.80 -6.57
N GLY A 33 11.42 -7.58 -7.05
CA GLY A 33 11.30 -6.37 -6.26
C GLY A 33 9.88 -6.08 -5.79
N ARG A 34 9.66 -5.76 -4.51
CA ARG A 34 8.33 -5.44 -3.95
C ARG A 34 8.43 -4.41 -2.83
N TYR A 35 7.33 -3.70 -2.63
CA TYR A 35 7.11 -2.91 -1.42
C TYR A 35 6.13 -3.66 -0.51
N PHE A 36 6.44 -3.71 0.78
CA PHE A 36 5.55 -4.23 1.82
C PHE A 36 5.22 -3.11 2.78
N LEU A 37 3.94 -2.98 3.08
CA LEU A 37 3.46 -2.22 4.20
C LEU A 37 3.01 -3.18 5.30
N LEU A 38 3.67 -3.14 6.45
CA LEU A 38 3.33 -3.92 7.65
C LEU A 38 2.87 -2.97 8.75
N ALA A 39 1.66 -3.19 9.28
CA ALA A 39 1.12 -2.38 10.37
C ALA A 39 0.12 -3.19 11.21
N ASP A 40 0.08 -2.92 12.52
CA ASP A 40 -0.83 -3.56 13.48
C ASP A 40 -1.53 -2.57 14.44
N GLY A 41 -1.38 -1.26 14.20
CA GLY A 41 -1.92 -0.20 15.05
C GLY A 41 -0.92 0.34 16.08
N HIS A 42 0.15 -0.40 16.37
CA HIS A 42 1.25 0.04 17.24
C HIS A 42 2.52 0.30 16.45
N ASP A 43 2.94 -0.72 15.70
CA ASP A 43 4.13 -0.73 14.88
C ASP A 43 3.73 -0.48 13.41
N TYR A 44 4.60 0.24 12.70
CA TYR A 44 4.41 0.56 11.28
C TYR A 44 5.75 0.49 10.56
N TYR A 45 5.80 -0.27 9.46
CA TYR A 45 6.98 -0.46 8.63
C TYR A 45 6.61 -0.41 7.14
N GLY A 46 7.17 0.55 6.41
CA GLY A 46 7.26 0.48 4.95
C GLY A 46 8.61 -0.09 4.57
N ILE A 47 8.61 -1.16 3.79
CA ILE A 47 9.80 -1.97 3.49
C ILE A 47 9.90 -2.15 1.98
N GLU A 48 11.00 -1.66 1.43
CA GLU A 48 11.39 -1.90 0.05
C GLU A 48 12.29 -3.13 -0.03
N HIS A 49 11.85 -4.13 -0.78
CA HIS A 49 12.49 -5.43 -0.83
C HIS A 49 12.92 -5.74 -2.25
N GLY A 50 14.24 -5.76 -2.49
CA GLY A 50 14.85 -6.27 -3.72
C GLY A 50 15.09 -7.78 -3.67
N ALA A 51 15.77 -8.34 -4.66
CA ALA A 51 16.05 -9.78 -4.68
C ALA A 51 16.98 -10.26 -3.55
N THR A 52 17.83 -9.38 -3.03
CA THR A 52 18.91 -9.72 -2.06
C THR A 52 18.96 -8.81 -0.84
N GLN A 53 18.11 -7.79 -0.77
CA GLN A 53 18.15 -6.81 0.32
C GLN A 53 16.74 -6.30 0.61
N ALA A 54 16.46 -6.05 1.88
CA ALA A 54 15.25 -5.39 2.36
C ALA A 54 15.66 -4.12 3.11
N VAL A 55 15.03 -2.99 2.79
CA VAL A 55 15.33 -1.69 3.37
C VAL A 55 14.05 -1.14 3.99
N VAL A 56 14.10 -0.79 5.27
CA VAL A 56 13.00 -0.07 5.92
C VAL A 56 13.09 1.40 5.49
N THR A 57 12.11 1.87 4.74
CA THR A 57 12.07 3.25 4.23
C THR A 57 11.12 4.14 5.02
N GLN A 58 10.24 3.54 5.81
CA GLN A 58 9.19 4.22 6.56
C GLN A 58 9.01 3.54 7.93
N LEU A 59 9.02 4.33 9.00
CA LEU A 59 8.95 3.84 10.37
C LEU A 59 8.01 4.69 11.23
N GLY A 60 7.24 4.00 12.08
CA GLY A 60 6.49 4.60 13.18
C GLY A 60 5.16 5.26 12.77
N PRO A 61 4.24 5.51 13.72
CA PRO A 61 2.86 5.89 13.40
C PRO A 61 2.65 7.40 13.16
N ARG A 62 3.68 8.23 13.39
CA ARG A 62 3.53 9.70 13.46
C ARG A 62 3.53 10.41 12.10
N ALA A 63 3.85 9.71 11.02
CA ALA A 63 3.91 10.26 9.68
C ALA A 63 2.94 9.53 8.75
N ALA A 64 2.47 10.25 7.74
CA ALA A 64 1.79 9.62 6.62
C ALA A 64 2.80 8.92 5.74
N HIS A 65 2.48 7.68 5.41
CA HIS A 65 3.36 6.80 4.69
C HIS A 65 2.75 6.52 3.34
N LEU A 66 3.21 7.27 2.35
CA LEU A 66 2.75 7.18 0.97
C LEU A 66 3.78 6.41 0.16
N HIS A 67 3.32 5.49 -0.68
CA HIS A 67 4.16 4.72 -1.58
C HIS A 67 3.40 4.42 -2.87
N THR A 68 4.12 4.29 -3.98
CA THR A 68 3.53 3.90 -5.27
C THR A 68 4.22 2.67 -5.84
N ASN A 69 4.77 2.71 -7.04
CA ASN A 69 5.38 1.55 -7.68
C ASN A 69 6.83 1.84 -8.06
N HIS A 70 7.55 2.56 -7.20
CA HIS A 70 8.98 2.81 -7.39
C HIS A 70 9.75 2.79 -6.08
N TYR A 71 11.07 2.63 -6.15
CA TYR A 71 11.93 2.61 -4.97
C TYR A 71 12.31 4.02 -4.51
N PHE A 72 12.27 4.23 -3.20
CA PHE A 72 12.78 5.39 -2.50
C PHE A 72 14.25 5.19 -2.12
N ASP A 73 14.63 3.96 -1.73
CA ASP A 73 16.01 3.64 -1.41
C ASP A 73 16.91 3.82 -2.65
N PRO A 74 17.96 4.65 -2.58
CA PRO A 74 18.82 4.93 -3.74
C PRO A 74 19.52 3.69 -4.31
N VAL A 75 19.82 2.68 -3.49
CA VAL A 75 20.52 1.46 -3.93
C VAL A 75 19.56 0.57 -4.72
N LEU A 76 18.33 0.37 -4.22
CA LEU A 76 17.29 -0.37 -4.92
C LEU A 76 16.85 0.35 -6.19
N ARG A 77 16.69 1.67 -6.14
CA ARG A 77 16.28 2.49 -7.29
C ARG A 77 17.22 2.38 -8.49
N ARG A 78 18.54 2.22 -8.26
CA ARG A 78 19.52 1.99 -9.35
C ARG A 78 19.28 0.70 -10.13
N ARG A 79 18.56 -0.25 -9.54
CA ARG A 79 18.24 -1.56 -10.14
C ARG A 79 16.81 -1.61 -10.69
N GLU A 80 16.07 -0.51 -10.55
CA GLU A 80 14.69 -0.43 -10.98
C GLU A 80 14.60 -0.29 -12.50
N VAL A 81 13.70 -1.07 -13.11
CA VAL A 81 13.30 -0.87 -14.50
C VAL A 81 12.04 -0.02 -14.50
N MET A 82 12.21 1.29 -14.75
CA MET A 82 11.08 2.20 -14.89
C MET A 82 10.37 1.95 -16.22
N ILE A 83 9.06 1.78 -16.16
CA ILE A 83 8.23 1.67 -17.37
C ILE A 83 8.05 3.09 -17.94
N PRO A 84 8.48 3.37 -19.18
CA PRO A 84 8.22 4.66 -19.82
C PRO A 84 6.72 4.98 -19.83
N GLY A 85 6.37 6.22 -19.52
CA GLY A 85 4.96 6.63 -19.36
C GLY A 85 4.28 6.12 -18.08
N GLY A 86 5.01 5.43 -17.19
CA GLY A 86 4.49 5.01 -15.89
C GLY A 86 4.15 6.20 -14.99
N GLY A 87 2.94 6.22 -14.44
CA GLY A 87 2.46 7.30 -13.56
C GLY A 87 2.96 7.27 -12.11
N SER A 88 3.96 6.45 -11.78
CA SER A 88 4.37 6.15 -10.40
C SER A 88 4.80 7.39 -9.60
N HIS A 89 5.70 8.21 -10.15
CA HIS A 89 6.16 9.46 -9.52
C HIS A 89 5.06 10.52 -9.48
N HIS A 90 4.31 10.67 -10.56
CA HIS A 90 3.19 11.61 -10.62
C HIS A 90 2.14 11.30 -9.55
N ARG A 91 1.72 10.02 -9.41
CA ARG A 91 0.81 9.57 -8.36
C ARG A 91 1.33 9.84 -6.95
N LEU A 92 2.64 9.68 -6.72
CA LEU A 92 3.22 9.99 -5.42
C LEU A 92 3.16 11.48 -5.10
N ASN A 93 3.52 12.33 -6.07
CA ASN A 93 3.45 13.78 -5.92
C ASN A 93 2.00 14.24 -5.69
N LEU A 94 1.05 13.69 -6.45
CA LEU A 94 -0.38 13.94 -6.28
C LEU A 94 -0.86 13.51 -4.90
N ALA A 95 -0.57 12.27 -4.46
CA ALA A 95 -0.95 11.77 -3.14
C ALA A 95 -0.37 12.63 -2.02
N THR A 96 0.89 13.04 -2.14
CA THR A 96 1.57 13.89 -1.15
C THR A 96 0.91 15.26 -1.06
N THR A 97 0.61 15.87 -2.21
CA THR A 97 -0.06 17.17 -2.31
C THR A 97 -1.46 17.11 -1.70
N LEU A 98 -2.27 16.13 -2.12
CA LEU A 98 -3.63 15.95 -1.61
C LEU A 98 -3.64 15.66 -0.12
N TYR A 99 -2.72 14.83 0.37
CA TYR A 99 -2.60 14.55 1.80
C TYR A 99 -2.24 15.80 2.59
N ALA A 100 -1.27 16.60 2.12
CA ALA A 100 -0.86 17.83 2.78
C ALA A 100 -1.98 18.89 2.83
N GLN A 101 -2.80 18.95 1.76
CA GLN A 101 -3.93 19.88 1.63
C GLN A 101 -5.13 19.44 2.47
N GLN A 102 -5.54 18.17 2.36
CA GLN A 102 -6.78 17.67 2.98
C GLN A 102 -6.58 17.25 4.44
N ARG A 103 -5.38 16.78 4.80
CA ARG A 103 -5.01 16.28 6.13
C ARG A 103 -6.08 15.36 6.73
N PRO A 104 -6.42 14.25 6.05
CA PRO A 104 -7.54 13.40 6.47
C PRO A 104 -7.37 12.96 7.93
N ARG A 105 -8.40 13.20 8.75
CA ARG A 105 -8.40 12.89 10.20
C ARG A 105 -9.23 11.67 10.54
N ASP A 106 -10.03 11.19 9.60
CA ASP A 106 -10.93 10.08 9.79
C ASP A 106 -10.97 9.19 8.53
N ALA A 107 -11.70 8.08 8.67
CA ALA A 107 -11.87 7.08 7.62
C ALA A 107 -12.57 7.64 6.38
N GLU A 108 -13.53 8.56 6.53
CA GLU A 108 -14.28 9.11 5.40
C GLU A 108 -13.39 10.05 4.57
N ALA A 109 -12.63 10.93 5.23
CA ALA A 109 -11.69 11.81 4.55
C ALA A 109 -10.60 11.01 3.83
N LEU A 110 -10.07 9.95 4.45
CA LEU A 110 -9.10 9.07 3.78
C LEU A 110 -9.74 8.32 2.60
N TRP A 111 -10.97 7.83 2.76
CA TRP A 111 -11.75 7.20 1.69
C TRP A 111 -11.91 8.16 0.51
N SER A 112 -12.32 9.41 0.75
CA SER A 112 -12.42 10.45 -0.28
C SER A 112 -11.09 10.73 -0.98
N LEU A 113 -9.97 10.81 -0.24
CA LEU A 113 -8.64 11.02 -0.82
C LEU A 113 -8.25 9.91 -1.79
N LEU A 114 -8.50 8.64 -1.43
CA LEU A 114 -8.21 7.50 -2.30
C LEU A 114 -9.04 7.50 -3.60
N HIS A 115 -10.14 8.26 -3.64
CA HIS A 115 -10.96 8.45 -4.84
C HIS A 115 -10.64 9.72 -5.62
N ALA A 116 -9.54 10.40 -5.30
CA ALA A 116 -9.12 11.55 -6.07
C ALA A 116 -8.87 11.17 -7.54
N ARG A 117 -9.67 11.77 -8.41
CA ARG A 117 -9.64 11.65 -9.87
C ARG A 117 -9.16 12.96 -10.47
N GLN A 118 -7.89 13.26 -10.32
CA GLN A 118 -7.26 14.39 -11.00
C GLN A 118 -6.38 13.86 -12.14
N ASP A 119 -6.50 14.50 -13.31
CA ASP A 119 -5.63 14.37 -14.48
C ASP A 119 -5.31 12.93 -14.92
N ALA A 120 -6.23 12.28 -15.62
CA ALA A 120 -5.90 11.05 -16.34
C ALA A 120 -4.92 11.36 -17.49
N PRO A 121 -3.82 10.59 -17.69
CA PRO A 121 -3.34 9.44 -16.89
C PRO A 121 -2.46 9.89 -15.70
N GLY A 122 -2.88 9.61 -14.46
CA GLY A 122 -2.16 10.12 -13.27
C GLY A 122 -2.91 10.07 -11.95
N SER A 123 -4.21 9.82 -11.98
CA SER A 123 -5.06 9.75 -10.78
C SER A 123 -4.66 8.64 -9.79
N LEU A 124 -5.05 8.83 -8.52
CA LEU A 124 -4.92 7.79 -7.48
C LEU A 124 -5.91 6.65 -7.72
N SER A 125 -7.12 7.00 -8.16
CA SER A 125 -8.14 6.04 -8.63
C SER A 125 -8.21 6.08 -10.15
N VAL A 126 -7.79 4.99 -10.80
CA VAL A 126 -7.69 4.90 -12.26
C VAL A 126 -8.85 4.06 -12.79
N ASP A 127 -9.67 4.67 -13.64
CA ASP A 127 -10.72 3.94 -14.35
C ASP A 127 -10.12 2.98 -15.39
N PRO A 128 -10.78 1.84 -15.65
CA PRO A 128 -10.36 0.98 -16.75
C PRO A 128 -10.49 1.73 -18.07
N PRO A 129 -9.57 1.48 -19.01
CA PRO A 129 -9.60 2.12 -20.32
C PRO A 129 -10.90 1.77 -21.06
N PRO A 130 -11.40 2.66 -21.93
CA PRO A 130 -12.63 2.42 -22.69
C PRO A 130 -12.60 1.14 -23.54
N ARG A 131 -11.44 0.73 -24.11
CA ARG A 131 -11.22 -0.56 -24.81
C ARG A 131 -9.73 -0.93 -24.91
N GLY A 132 -9.44 -2.24 -24.86
CA GLY A 132 -8.49 -2.90 -25.78
C GLY A 132 -6.99 -2.73 -25.58
N ASP A 133 -6.52 -1.89 -24.67
CA ASP A 133 -5.08 -1.83 -24.36
C ASP A 133 -4.73 -2.83 -23.24
N PRO A 134 -4.06 -3.96 -23.53
CA PRO A 134 -3.66 -4.93 -22.51
C PRO A 134 -2.58 -4.38 -21.56
N SER A 135 -1.94 -3.26 -21.91
CA SER A 135 -0.92 -2.62 -21.08
C SER A 135 -1.49 -1.57 -20.11
N ALA A 136 -2.75 -1.20 -20.28
CA ALA A 136 -3.40 -0.20 -19.44
C ALA A 136 -3.69 -0.77 -18.03
N SER A 137 -3.33 0.00 -17.00
CA SER A 137 -3.62 -0.33 -15.61
C SER A 137 -4.92 0.33 -15.15
N ALA A 138 -5.68 -0.35 -14.29
CA ALA A 138 -6.88 0.18 -13.65
C ALA A 138 -6.88 -0.15 -12.16
N THR A 139 -7.51 0.67 -11.34
CA THR A 139 -7.76 0.34 -9.94
C THR A 139 -8.72 -0.85 -9.88
N CYS A 140 -8.25 -1.99 -9.37
CA CYS A 140 -9.05 -3.22 -9.26
C CYS A 140 -9.77 -3.34 -7.91
N ALA A 141 -9.29 -2.64 -6.89
CA ALA A 141 -9.93 -2.50 -5.59
C ALA A 141 -9.40 -1.26 -4.86
N THR A 142 -10.19 -0.75 -3.92
CA THR A 142 -9.77 0.25 -2.93
C THR A 142 -10.16 -0.25 -1.55
N MET A 143 -9.30 -0.04 -0.56
CA MET A 143 -9.50 -0.51 0.80
C MET A 143 -8.97 0.50 1.81
N ILE A 144 -9.68 0.64 2.92
CA ILE A 144 -9.17 1.26 4.15
C ILE A 144 -9.37 0.27 5.30
N MET A 145 -8.46 0.33 6.26
CA MET A 145 -8.46 -0.52 7.44
C MET A 145 -8.32 0.35 8.68
N ARG A 146 -9.21 0.17 9.66
CA ARG A 146 -9.00 0.67 11.02
C ARG A 146 -8.41 -0.47 11.81
N LEU A 147 -7.08 -0.44 11.94
CA LEU A 147 -6.33 -1.56 12.50
C LEU A 147 -6.85 -1.89 13.90
N HIS A 148 -6.88 -0.93 14.84
CA HIS A 148 -7.33 -1.16 16.22
C HIS A 148 -8.77 -1.70 16.38
N GLU A 149 -9.64 -1.54 15.37
CA GLU A 149 -11.04 -2.01 15.39
C GLU A 149 -11.23 -3.35 14.66
N GLY A 150 -10.22 -3.83 13.93
CA GLY A 150 -10.38 -4.94 12.98
C GLY A 150 -11.39 -4.64 11.87
N TRP A 151 -11.70 -3.36 11.61
CA TRP A 151 -12.68 -2.93 10.61
C TRP A 151 -12.01 -2.66 9.27
N ILE A 152 -12.66 -3.10 8.20
CA ILE A 152 -12.22 -2.91 6.82
C ILE A 152 -13.39 -2.39 6.00
N ARG A 153 -13.16 -1.36 5.20
CA ARG A 153 -14.05 -0.97 4.10
C ARG A 153 -13.32 -1.22 2.80
N VAL A 154 -13.94 -1.97 1.89
CA VAL A 154 -13.36 -2.39 0.62
C VAL A 154 -14.37 -2.25 -0.51
N VAL A 155 -13.90 -1.95 -1.71
CA VAL A 155 -14.74 -1.84 -2.91
C VAL A 155 -14.03 -2.43 -4.10
N ARG A 156 -14.78 -3.09 -4.98
CA ARG A 156 -14.27 -3.58 -6.27
C ARG A 156 -14.12 -2.42 -7.24
N GLY A 157 -13.00 -2.39 -7.96
CA GLY A 157 -12.71 -1.36 -8.95
C GLY A 157 -12.45 0.02 -8.34
N ALA A 158 -12.64 1.06 -9.13
CA ALA A 158 -12.71 2.43 -8.63
C ALA A 158 -14.01 2.62 -7.81
N ALA A 159 -13.91 3.20 -6.61
CA ALA A 159 -15.03 3.18 -5.65
C ALA A 159 -16.30 3.91 -6.08
N HIS A 160 -16.20 4.87 -6.99
CA HIS A 160 -17.39 5.55 -7.53
C HIS A 160 -18.25 4.63 -8.41
N ARG A 161 -17.78 3.41 -8.72
CA ARG A 161 -18.47 2.47 -9.61
C ARG A 161 -19.26 1.38 -8.88
N ASN A 162 -18.95 1.11 -7.62
CA ASN A 162 -19.57 0.02 -6.86
C ASN A 162 -19.80 0.46 -5.42
N PRO A 163 -20.85 -0.04 -4.75
CA PRO A 163 -21.01 0.19 -3.32
C PRO A 163 -19.88 -0.49 -2.53
N PRO A 164 -19.38 0.12 -1.44
CA PRO A 164 -18.40 -0.51 -0.57
C PRO A 164 -19.02 -1.67 0.23
N LEU A 165 -18.19 -2.64 0.54
CA LEU A 165 -18.43 -3.70 1.52
C LEU A 165 -17.67 -3.36 2.81
N GLU A 166 -18.34 -3.46 3.95
CA GLU A 166 -17.72 -3.36 5.26
C GLU A 166 -17.55 -4.74 5.89
N LEU A 167 -16.38 -4.99 6.44
CA LEU A 167 -15.98 -6.26 7.04
C LEU A 167 -15.40 -6.01 8.44
N ARG A 168 -15.53 -7.01 9.31
CA ARG A 168 -14.92 -7.03 10.64
C ARG A 168 -14.11 -8.32 10.79
N ILE A 169 -12.88 -8.19 11.31
CA ILE A 169 -11.99 -9.31 11.59
C ILE A 169 -12.05 -9.61 13.08
N ASP A 170 -12.70 -10.71 13.43
CA ASP A 170 -12.90 -11.11 14.84
C ASP A 170 -11.62 -11.60 15.51
N ARG A 171 -10.62 -12.04 14.73
CA ARG A 171 -9.33 -12.55 15.24
C ARG A 171 -8.27 -11.45 15.40
N PHE A 172 -8.63 -10.18 15.21
CA PHE A 172 -7.66 -9.10 15.29
C PHE A 172 -7.49 -8.65 16.74
N GLU A 173 -6.33 -8.94 17.33
CA GLU A 173 -5.94 -8.48 18.67
C GLU A 173 -5.31 -7.08 18.60
N GLY A 174 -6.07 -6.13 18.08
CA GLY A 174 -5.70 -4.72 18.06
C GLY A 174 -5.80 -4.11 19.44
N GLY A 175 -4.68 -3.90 20.11
CA GLY A 175 -4.66 -3.10 21.33
C GLY A 175 -4.99 -1.64 21.03
N PRO A 176 -5.53 -0.87 22.00
CA PRO A 176 -5.56 0.57 21.88
C PRO A 176 -4.12 1.10 21.72
N PRO A 177 -3.89 2.18 20.96
CA PRO A 177 -2.56 2.77 20.85
C PRO A 177 -1.99 3.09 22.24
N PRO A 178 -0.66 2.97 22.44
CA PRO A 178 -0.05 3.33 23.72
C PRO A 178 -0.35 4.79 24.02
N ALA A 179 -0.71 5.07 25.28
CA ALA A 179 -1.04 6.40 25.78
C ALA A 179 0.12 7.39 25.62
#